data_AF-A0AAQ3MYR9-F1
#
_entry.id   AF-A0AAQ3MYR9-F1
#
_cell.length_a   1.000
_cell.length_b   1.000
_cell.length_c   1.000
_cell.angle_alpha   90.00
_cell.angle_beta   90.00
_cell.angle_gamma   90.00
#
_symmetry.space_group_name_H-M   'P 1'
#
loop_
_entity.id
_entity.type
_entity.pdbx_description
1 polymer ?
#
loop_
_entity_poly.entity_id
_entity_poly.type
_entity_poly.pdbx_seq_one_letter_code
_entity_poly.pdbx_strand_id
1 'polypeptide(L)'
;MGLQVIWSFVLSLLDAYALVNKKVLHNAVLVSLFVVGDWVTATLSLAAASSSAGITVLYFNDLGHCHFGEECQKYQISVALAFFSWLPISMSSLIMLWLLAAG
;
A
#
# COMPACT_ATOMS: atom_id res chain seq x y z
N MET A 1 -7.81 0.38 2.56
CA MET A 1 -6.67 0.65 3.48
C MET A 1 -6.61 -0.28 4.69
N GLY A 2 -7.73 -0.76 5.27
CA GLY A 2 -7.67 -1.72 6.39
C GLY A 2 -6.91 -3.02 6.06
N LEU A 3 -7.12 -3.58 4.88
CA LEU A 3 -6.37 -4.76 4.41
C LEU A 3 -4.86 -4.50 4.33
N GLN A 4 -4.44 -3.32 3.87
CA GLN A 4 -3.04 -2.91 3.80
C GLN A 4 -2.39 -2.85 5.19
N VAL A 5 -3.12 -2.34 6.20
CA VAL A 5 -2.65 -2.31 7.60
C VAL A 5 -2.48 -3.72 8.16
N ILE A 6 -3.48 -4.59 7.96
CA ILE A 6 -3.42 -5.98 8.41
C ILE A 6 -2.27 -6.71 7.72
N TRP A 7 -2.09 -6.49 6.41
CA TRP A 7 -1.00 -7.06 5.63
C TRP A 7 0.36 -6.62 6.17
N SER A 8 0.60 -5.31 6.32
CA SER A 8 1.86 -4.79 6.89
C SER A 8 2.13 -5.31 8.31
N PHE A 9 1.08 -5.51 9.12
CA PHE A 9 1.22 -6.05 10.47
C PHE A 9 1.64 -7.53 10.47
N VAL A 10 0.97 -8.36 9.67
CA VAL A 10 1.34 -9.78 9.48
C VAL A 10 2.79 -9.89 9.02
N LEU A 11 3.16 -9.02 8.10
CA LEU A 11 4.46 -8.99 7.45
C LEU A 11 5.57 -8.53 8.41
N SER A 12 5.27 -7.55 9.27
CA SER A 12 6.16 -7.13 10.38
C SER A 12 6.35 -8.24 11.43
N LEU A 13 5.28 -8.97 11.78
CA LEU A 13 5.39 -10.11 12.70
C LEU A 13 6.24 -11.24 12.12
N LEU A 14 6.10 -11.50 10.81
CA LEU A 14 6.85 -12.54 10.11
C LEU A 14 8.35 -12.21 10.05
N ASP A 15 8.68 -10.94 9.78
CA ASP A 15 10.07 -10.46 9.78
C ASP A 15 10.71 -10.54 11.18
N ALA A 16 9.98 -10.12 12.21
CA ALA A 16 10.41 -10.27 13.60
C ALA A 16 10.61 -11.75 13.97
N TYR A 17 9.72 -12.63 13.52
CA TYR A 17 9.85 -14.08 13.72
C TYR A 17 11.09 -14.66 13.04
N ALA A 18 11.40 -14.21 11.81
CA ALA A 18 12.59 -14.63 11.08
C ALA A 18 13.88 -14.16 11.78
N LEU A 19 13.90 -12.91 12.27
CA LEU A 19 15.02 -12.34 13.00
C LEU A 19 15.28 -13.08 14.32
N VAL A 20 14.22 -13.38 15.08
CA VAL A 20 14.31 -14.12 16.36
C VAL A 20 14.84 -15.54 16.15
N ASN A 21 14.41 -16.22 15.09
CA ASN A 21 14.86 -17.58 14.80
C ASN A 21 16.23 -17.65 14.11
N LYS A 22 16.84 -16.50 13.76
CA LYS A 22 18.11 -16.38 12.99
C LYS A 22 18.17 -17.30 11.77
N LYS A 23 17.01 -17.68 11.22
CA LYS A 23 16.94 -18.48 10.00
C LYS A 23 16.81 -17.52 8.85
N VAL A 24 17.85 -17.50 8.00
CA VAL A 24 17.73 -16.93 6.65
C VAL A 24 16.59 -17.66 5.96
N LEU A 25 15.58 -16.91 5.53
CA LEU A 25 14.42 -17.37 4.79
C LEU A 25 14.86 -17.90 3.41
N HIS A 26 15.43 -19.11 3.38
CA HIS A 26 15.87 -19.78 2.17
C HIS A 26 14.73 -20.49 1.42
N ASN A 27 13.49 -20.36 1.91
CA ASN A 27 12.31 -20.89 1.24
C ASN A 27 11.85 -19.92 0.16
N ALA A 28 12.29 -20.14 -1.08
CA ALA A 28 11.87 -19.39 -2.26
C ALA A 28 10.33 -19.31 -2.41
N VAL A 29 9.61 -20.33 -1.92
CA VAL A 29 8.14 -20.36 -1.90
C VAL A 29 7.54 -19.24 -1.03
N LEU A 30 8.15 -18.95 0.13
CA LEU A 30 7.65 -17.90 1.02
C LEU A 30 7.93 -16.50 0.45
N VAL A 31 9.11 -16.33 -0.16
CA VAL A 31 9.51 -15.08 -0.84
C VAL A 31 8.61 -14.83 -2.06
N SER A 32 8.26 -15.88 -2.82
CA SER A 32 7.33 -15.77 -3.95
C SER A 32 5.91 -15.40 -3.50
N LEU A 33 5.41 -15.99 -2.40
CA LEU A 33 4.10 -15.65 -1.84
C LEU A 33 4.06 -14.17 -1.41
N PHE A 34 5.15 -13.68 -0.81
CA PHE A 34 5.29 -12.28 -0.42
C PHE A 34 5.23 -11.35 -1.62
N VAL A 35 6.04 -11.62 -2.66
CA VAL A 35 6.05 -10.82 -3.90
C VAL A 35 4.65 -10.68 -4.49
N VAL A 36 3.91 -11.78 -4.58
CA VAL A 36 2.54 -11.77 -5.12
C VAL A 36 1.61 -10.98 -4.20
N GLY A 37 1.70 -11.17 -2.88
CA GLY A 37 0.84 -10.48 -1.91
C GLY A 37 1.06 -8.97 -1.86
N ASP A 38 2.31 -8.51 -1.86
CA ASP A 38 2.66 -7.09 -1.94
C ASP A 38 2.22 -6.48 -3.26
N TRP A 39 2.36 -7.21 -4.37
CA TRP A 39 1.93 -6.72 -5.68
C TRP A 39 0.41 -6.56 -5.80
N VAL A 40 -0.36 -7.55 -5.30
CA VAL A 40 -1.82 -7.48 -5.23
C VAL A 40 -2.25 -6.32 -4.34
N THR A 41 -1.64 -6.17 -3.16
CA THR A 41 -1.97 -5.11 -2.21
C THR A 41 -1.63 -3.73 -2.76
N ALA A 42 -0.50 -3.58 -3.47
CA ALA A 42 -0.12 -2.36 -4.16
C ALA A 42 -1.16 -1.96 -5.20
N THR A 43 -1.58 -2.90 -6.05
CA THR A 43 -2.55 -2.65 -7.12
C THR A 43 -3.91 -2.24 -6.55
N LEU A 44 -4.36 -2.94 -5.50
CA LEU A 44 -5.63 -2.64 -4.84
C LEU A 44 -5.63 -1.26 -4.18
N SER A 45 -4.53 -0.86 -3.53
CA SER A 45 -4.41 0.48 -2.94
C SER A 45 -4.31 1.59 -3.98
N LEU A 46 -3.64 1.36 -5.11
CA LEU A 46 -3.62 2.31 -6.22
C LEU A 46 -5.02 2.50 -6.83
N ALA A 47 -5.76 1.41 -7.01
CA ALA A 47 -7.14 1.45 -7.50
C ALA A 47 -8.05 2.22 -6.54
N ALA A 48 -7.93 1.96 -5.23
CA ALA A 48 -8.69 2.66 -4.20
C ALA A 48 -8.34 4.17 -4.15
N ALA A 49 -7.05 4.52 -4.23
CA ALA A 49 -6.60 5.90 -4.26
C ALA A 49 -7.07 6.64 -5.52
N SER A 50 -6.99 5.99 -6.69
CA SER A 50 -7.45 6.56 -7.96
C SER A 50 -8.97 6.76 -8.00
N SER A 51 -9.74 5.81 -7.46
CA SER A 51 -11.20 5.95 -7.31
C SER A 51 -11.55 7.12 -6.39
N SER A 52 -10.83 7.28 -5.27
CA SER A 52 -11.05 8.40 -4.34
C SER A 52 -10.69 9.76 -4.95
N ALA A 53 -9.61 9.82 -5.73
CA ALA A 53 -9.20 11.01 -6.46
C ALA A 53 -10.22 11.44 -7.52
N GLY A 54 -10.85 10.49 -8.23
CA GLY A 54 -11.92 10.78 -9.17
C GLY A 54 -13.11 11.49 -8.51
N ILE A 55 -13.50 11.05 -7.31
CA ILE A 55 -14.54 11.71 -6.51
C ILE A 55 -14.08 13.11 -6.07
N THR A 56 -12.80 13.28 -5.70
CA THR A 56 -12.25 14.60 -5.36
C THR A 56 -12.37 15.56 -6.54
N VAL A 57 -11.97 15.15 -7.75
CA VAL A 57 -12.08 15.98 -8.95
C VAL A 57 -13.54 16.33 -9.25
N LEU A 58 -14.46 15.37 -9.16
CA LEU A 58 -15.89 15.64 -9.38
C LEU A 58 -16.45 16.67 -8.40
N TYR A 59 -16.09 16.57 -7.11
CA TYR A 59 -16.59 17.45 -6.06
C TYR A 59 -16.02 18.88 -6.16
N PHE A 60 -14.72 19.00 -6.45
CA PHE A 60 -14.03 20.30 -6.51
C PHE A 60 -14.18 21.00 -7.86
N ASN A 61 -14.19 20.26 -8.98
CA ASN A 61 -14.16 20.83 -10.32
C ASN A 61 -15.56 21.00 -10.94
N ASP A 62 -16.47 20.06 -10.70
CA ASP A 62 -17.75 20.02 -11.41
C ASP A 62 -18.92 20.54 -10.56
N LEU A 63 -18.95 20.13 -9.28
CA LEU A 63 -20.04 20.51 -8.40
C LEU A 63 -19.84 21.86 -7.73
N GLY A 64 -18.61 22.35 -7.50
CA GLY A 64 -18.32 23.70 -6.96
C GLY A 64 -18.93 24.03 -5.58
N HIS A 65 -19.69 23.11 -4.98
CA HIS A 65 -20.48 23.31 -3.77
C HIS A 65 -19.83 22.66 -2.53
N CYS A 66 -18.53 22.89 -2.31
CA CYS A 66 -17.92 22.56 -1.01
C CYS A 66 -18.29 23.62 0.03
N HIS A 67 -19.53 23.56 0.51
CA HIS A 67 -20.07 24.42 1.57
C HIS A 67 -19.33 24.20 2.91
N PHE A 68 -18.73 23.03 3.10
CA PHE A 68 -17.87 22.66 4.23
C PHE A 68 -16.40 22.60 3.80
N GLY A 69 -15.76 23.76 3.69
CA GLY A 69 -14.38 23.88 3.20
C GLY A 69 -13.36 23.01 3.97
N GLU A 70 -13.53 22.85 5.28
CA GLU A 70 -12.65 22.01 6.10
C GLU A 70 -12.75 20.52 5.78
N GLU A 71 -13.97 19.97 5.62
CA GLU A 71 -14.19 18.55 5.36
C GLU A 71 -13.70 18.17 3.95
N CYS A 72 -13.87 19.08 3.00
CA CYS A 72 -13.38 18.96 1.63
C CYS A 72 -11.84 18.91 1.58
N GLN A 73 -11.18 19.81 2.31
CA GLN A 73 -9.73 19.86 2.39
C GLN A 73 -9.16 18.62 3.09
N LYS A 74 -9.80 18.16 4.18
CA LYS A 74 -9.43 16.92 4.88
C LYS A 74 -9.53 15.71 3.93
N TYR A 75 -10.58 15.63 3.11
CA TYR A 75 -10.72 14.56 2.12
C TYR A 75 -9.60 14.59 1.08
N GLN A 76 -9.28 15.76 0.51
CA GLN A 76 -8.19 15.91 -0.45
C GLN A 76 -6.83 15.50 0.13
N ILE A 77 -6.54 15.92 1.37
CA ILE A 77 -5.30 15.55 2.06
C ILE A 77 -5.26 14.03 2.30
N SER A 78 -6.39 13.41 2.69
CA SER A 78 -6.50 11.97 2.87
C SER A 78 -6.22 11.20 1.58
N VAL A 79 -6.73 11.65 0.44
CA VAL A 79 -6.43 11.06 -0.87
C VAL A 79 -4.94 11.19 -1.22
N ALA A 80 -4.33 12.35 -0.97
CA ALA A 80 -2.89 12.52 -1.18
C ALA A 80 -2.06 11.58 -0.31
N LEU A 81 -2.39 11.45 0.98
CA LEU A 81 -1.77 10.49 1.91
C LEU A 81 -1.92 9.04 1.44
N ALA A 82 -3.06 8.68 0.83
CA ALA A 82 -3.26 7.36 0.26
C ALA A 82 -2.27 7.08 -0.88
N PHE A 83 -2.04 8.03 -1.78
CA PHE A 83 -1.00 7.93 -2.82
C PHE A 83 0.41 7.83 -2.24
N PHE A 84 0.73 8.66 -1.24
CA PHE A 84 2.04 8.57 -0.57
C PHE A 84 2.26 7.23 0.12
N SER A 85 1.21 6.63 0.71
CA SER A 85 1.30 5.32 1.36
C SER A 85 1.51 4.16 0.38
N TRP A 86 1.17 4.35 -0.90
CA TRP A 86 1.34 3.35 -1.94
C TRP A 86 2.80 3.23 -2.40
N LEU A 87 3.55 4.33 -2.43
CA LEU A 87 4.96 4.36 -2.84
C LEU A 87 5.87 3.38 -2.06
N PRO A 88 5.87 3.34 -0.71
CA PRO A 88 6.73 2.42 0.03
C PRO A 88 6.37 0.95 -0.21
N ILE A 89 5.09 0.63 -0.45
CA ILE A 89 4.66 -0.73 -0.79
C ILE A 89 5.18 -1.12 -2.17
N SER A 90 5.10 -0.21 -3.14
CA SER A 90 5.67 -0.44 -4.47
C SER A 90 7.19 -0.62 -4.42
N MET A 91 7.90 0.10 -3.54
CA MET A 91 9.34 -0.07 -3.38
C MET A 91 9.67 -1.42 -2.70
N SER A 92 8.91 -1.81 -1.68
CA SER A 92 9.06 -3.08 -0.97
C SER A 92 8.86 -4.28 -1.90
N SER A 93 7.85 -4.24 -2.78
CA SER A 93 7.60 -5.32 -3.75
C SER A 93 8.74 -5.46 -4.77
N LEU A 94 9.30 -4.34 -5.23
CA LEU A 94 10.44 -4.34 -6.15
C LEU A 94 11.70 -4.91 -5.50
N ILE A 95 12.00 -4.54 -4.25
CA ILE A 95 13.16 -5.05 -3.52
C ILE A 95 13.05 -6.56 -3.29
N MET A 96 11.87 -7.04 -2.91
CA MET A 96 11.61 -8.48 -2.74
C MET A 96 11.69 -9.25 -4.06
N LEU A 97 11.23 -8.68 -5.17
CA LEU A 97 11.35 -9.27 -6.49
C LEU A 97 12.82 -9.36 -6.93
N TRP A 98 13.60 -8.30 -6.68
CA TRP A 98 15.05 -8.31 -6.90
C TRP A 98 15.76 -9.35 -6.03
N LEU A 99 15.36 -9.50 -4.77
CA LEU A 99 15.93 -10.49 -3.86
C LEU A 99 15.64 -11.93 -4.34
N LEU A 100 14.43 -12.18 -4.88
CA LEU A 100 14.04 -13.45 -5.47
C LEU A 100 14.83 -13.74 -6.77
N ALA A 101 15.10 -12.72 -7.57
CA ALA A 101 15.85 -12.86 -8.82
C ALA A 101 17.37 -13.04 -8.59
N ALA A 102 17.90 -12.54 -7.47
CA ALA A 102 19.31 -12.62 -7.11
C ALA A 102 19.68 -13.88 -6.29
N GLY A 103 18.69 -14.59 -5.73
CA GLY A 103 18.86 -15.85 -4.99
C GLY A 103 18.73 -17.07 -5.88
#